data_AF-A0A349E311-F1
#
_entry.id   AF-A0A349E311-F1
#
_cell.length_a   1.000
_cell.length_b   1.000
_cell.length_c   1.000
_cell.angle_alpha   90.00
_cell.angle_beta   90.00
_cell.angle_gamma   90.00
#
_symmetry.space_group_name_H-M   'P 1'
#
loop_
_entity.id
_entity.type
_entity.pdbx_description
1 polymer ?
#
loop_
_entity_poly.entity_id
_entity_poly.type
_entity_poly.pdbx_seq_one_letter_code
_entity_poly.pdbx_strand_id
1 'polypeptide(L)' 'MKKFKINNAQILSKEQQKETKGGMSFCHPFYFEGPNGRCAVPGPNGEAIFGTIVNGQCCV' A
#
# COMPACT_ATOMS: atom_id res chain seq x y z
N MET A 1 13.57 2.08 33.52
CA MET A 1 13.28 1.07 32.47
C MET A 1 14.54 0.86 31.62
N LYS A 2 15.17 -0.31 31.68
CA LYS A 2 16.35 -0.65 30.85
C LYS A 2 15.87 -0.86 29.41
N LYS A 3 16.33 -0.01 28.47
CA LYS A 3 16.05 -0.16 27.04
C LYS A 3 16.85 -1.35 26.51
N PHE A 4 16.17 -2.43 26.14
CA PHE A 4 16.76 -3.52 25.37
C PHE A 4 17.20 -2.96 24.01
N LYS A 5 18.51 -2.87 23.77
CA LYS A 5 19.07 -2.57 22.45
C LYS A 5 19.34 -3.91 21.75
N ILE A 6 18.53 -4.23 20.75
CA ILE A 6 18.75 -5.37 19.88
C ILE A 6 19.86 -4.97 18.90
N ASN A 7 21.08 -5.47 19.13
CA ASN A 7 22.31 -5.18 18.39
C ASN A 7 22.36 -5.80 16.97
N ASN A 8 21.22 -5.88 16.28
CA ASN A 8 21.13 -6.37 14.89
C ASN A 8 19.76 -6.11 14.26
N ALA A 9 19.02 -5.09 14.73
CA ALA A 9 17.81 -4.66 14.05
C ALA A 9 18.20 -4.07 12.69
N GLN A 10 18.20 -4.89 11.63
CA GLN A 10 18.21 -4.39 10.26
C GLN A 10 17.02 -3.44 10.16
N ILE A 11 17.32 -2.14 10.06
CA ILE A 11 16.31 -1.14 9.78
C ILE A 11 15.82 -1.49 8.38
N LEU A 12 14.65 -2.12 8.30
CA LEU A 12 13.97 -2.45 7.05
C LEU A 12 14.03 -1.20 6.16
N SER A 13 14.45 -1.36 4.91
CA SER A 13 14.43 -0.25 3.95
C SER A 13 13.01 0.31 3.86
N LYS A 14 12.86 1.55 3.40
CA LYS A 14 11.51 2.15 3.25
C LYS A 14 10.58 1.28 2.39
N GLU A 15 11.14 0.55 1.44
CA GLU A 15 10.43 -0.41 0.58
C GLU A 15 9.95 -1.60 1.40
N GLN A 16 10.83 -2.24 2.18
CA GLN A 16 10.43 -3.36 3.05
C GLN A 16 9.49 -2.95 4.17
N GLN A 17 9.60 -1.72 4.69
CA GLN A 17 8.62 -1.16 5.62
C GLN A 17 7.25 -0.93 4.97
N LYS A 18 7.22 -0.59 3.67
CA LYS A 18 5.97 -0.43 2.91
C LYS A 18 5.30 -1.79 2.71
N GLU A 19 6.07 -2.83 2.36
CA GLU A 19 5.58 -4.20 2.25
C GLU A 19 5.08 -4.76 3.60
N THR A 20 5.84 -4.54 4.68
CA THR A 20 5.46 -5.02 6.03
C THR A 20 4.24 -4.29 6.60
N LYS A 21 3.98 -3.05 6.17
CA LYS A 21 2.77 -2.27 6.52
C LYS A 21 1.55 -2.60 5.66
N GLY A 22 1.62 -3.62 4.79
CA GLY A 22 0.50 -4.02 3.93
C GLY A 22 0.40 -3.24 2.62
N GLY A 23 1.44 -2.49 2.25
CA GLY A 23 1.54 -1.83 0.94
C GLY A 23 1.95 -2.83 -0.15
N MET A 24 1.13 -3.84 -0.39
CA MET A 24 1.19 -4.60 -1.64
C MET A 24 0.68 -3.66 -2.74
N SER A 25 1.58 -2.88 -3.34
CA SER A 25 1.24 -1.97 -4.44
C SER A 25 0.83 -2.75 -5.68
N PHE A 26 -0.42 -3.21 -5.70
CA PHE A 26 -1.06 -3.75 -6.89
C PHE A 26 -1.70 -2.60 -7.65
N CYS A 27 -1.19 -2.34 -8.85
CA CYS A 27 -1.75 -1.34 -9.74
C CYS A 27 -2.71 -2.04 -10.71
N HIS A 28 -3.97 -1.63 -10.67
CA HIS A 28 -5.03 -2.17 -11.50
C HIS A 28 -5.35 -1.20 -12.65
N PRO A 29 -5.39 -1.69 -13.91
CA PRO A 29 -5.77 -0.86 -15.06
C PRO A 29 -7.27 -0.55 -15.08
N PHE A 30 -8.10 -1.41 -14.48
CA PHE A 30 -9.55 -1.21 -14.37
C PHE A 30 -9.89 -0.77 -12.95
N TYR A 31 -10.43 0.44 -12.82
CA TYR A 31 -10.77 1.04 -11.54
C TYR A 31 -11.91 2.05 -11.70
N PHE A 32 -12.53 2.38 -10.58
CA PHE A 32 -13.45 3.50 -10.46
C PHE A 32 -12.66 4.75 -10.06
N GLU A 33 -12.70 5.79 -10.88
CA GLU A 33 -12.05 7.07 -10.60
C GLU A 33 -12.88 7.89 -9.61
N GLY A 34 -12.20 8.37 -8.56
CA GLY A 34 -12.74 9.30 -7.57
C GLY A 34 -12.05 10.67 -7.64
N PRO A 35 -12.58 11.67 -6.93
CA PRO A 35 -12.03 13.01 -6.94
C PRO A 35 -10.61 13.06 -6.35
N ASN A 36 -9.79 13.97 -6.86
CA ASN A 36 -8.42 14.23 -6.41
C ASN A 36 -7.43 13.06 -6.61
N GLY A 37 -7.53 12.35 -7.75
CA GLY A 37 -6.60 11.28 -8.08
C GLY A 37 -6.74 10.04 -7.18
N ARG A 38 -7.91 9.88 -6.56
CA ARG A 38 -8.28 8.69 -5.80
C ARG A 38 -8.97 7.69 -6.71
N CYS A 39 -8.89 6.43 -6.35
CA CYS A 39 -9.55 5.39 -7.11
C CYS A 39 -10.02 4.25 -6.21
N ALA A 40 -10.91 3.41 -6.73
CA ALA A 40 -11.37 2.20 -6.07
C ALA A 40 -11.36 1.01 -7.03
N VAL A 41 -10.96 -0.16 -6.55
CA VAL A 41 -11.00 -1.42 -7.30
C VAL A 41 -11.85 -2.44 -6.55
N PRO A 42 -12.52 -3.37 -7.26
CA PRO A 42 -13.23 -4.45 -6.61
C PRO A 42 -12.23 -5.41 -5.95
N GLY A 43 -12.40 -5.65 -4.66
CA GLY A 43 -11.67 -6.64 -3.89
C GLY A 43 -12.20 -8.07 -4.13
N PRO A 44 -11.46 -9.08 -3.67
CA PRO A 44 -11.79 -10.49 -3.92
C PRO A 44 -13.10 -10.94 -3.28
N ASN A 45 -13.61 -10.23 -2.27
CA ASN A 45 -14.88 -10.52 -1.60
C ASN A 45 -15.98 -9.50 -1.94
N GLY A 46 -15.79 -8.70 -3.00
CA GLY A 46 -16.74 -7.66 -3.43
C GLY A 46 -16.66 -6.35 -2.64
N GLU A 47 -15.69 -6.20 -1.75
CA GLU A 47 -15.37 -4.93 -1.09
C GLU A 47 -14.75 -3.92 -2.06
N ALA A 48 -14.87 -2.62 -1.76
CA ALA A 48 -14.13 -1.60 -2.49
C ALA A 48 -12.76 -1.40 -1.83
N ILE A 49 -11.68 -1.64 -2.57
CA ILE A 49 -10.31 -1.34 -2.14
C ILE A 49 -9.92 0.03 -2.69
N PHE A 50 -9.58 0.96 -1.81
CA PHE A 50 -9.28 2.34 -2.18
C PHE A 50 -7.77 2.56 -2.36
N GLY A 51 -7.42 3.30 -3.41
CA GLY A 51 -6.04 3.60 -3.77
C GLY A 51 -5.88 4.98 -4.38
N THR A 52 -4.75 5.16 -5.05
CA THR A 52 -4.40 6.40 -5.76
C THR A 52 -4.04 6.10 -7.21
N ILE A 53 -4.39 7.03 -8.10
CA ILE A 53 -4.09 6.92 -9.52
C ILE A 53 -2.63 7.31 -9.74
N VAL A 54 -1.83 6.36 -10.23
CA VAL A 54 -0.42 6.54 -10.58
C VAL A 54 -0.24 6.05 -12.01
N ASN A 55 0.25 6.91 -12.91
CA ASN A 55 0.45 6.59 -14.33
C ASN A 55 -0.79 6.01 -15.05
N GLY A 56 -1.99 6.49 -14.71
CA GLY A 56 -3.24 6.01 -15.31
C GLY A 56 -3.70 4.64 -14.81
N GLN A 57 -3.18 4.17 -13.66
CA GLN A 57 -3.60 2.94 -13.00
C GLN A 57 -3.94 3.21 -11.54
N CYS A 58 -4.89 2.47 -10.97
CA CYS A 58 -5.20 2.56 -9.56
C CYS A 58 -4.28 1.65 -8.75
N CYS A 59 -3.38 2.25 -7.96
CA CYS A 59 -2.49 1.51 -7.08
C CYS A 59 -3.07 1.54 -5.66
N VAL A 60 -3.39 0.35 -5.16
CA VAL A 60 -3.84 0.09 -3.78
C VAL A 60 -2.71 -0.41 -2.91
#